data_AF-A0A8S2SZF7-F1
#
_entry.id   AF-A0A8S2SZF7-F1
#
_cell.length_a   1.000
_cell.length_b   1.000
_cell.length_c   1.000
_cell.angle_alpha   90.00
_cell.angle_beta   90.00
_cell.angle_gamma   90.00
#
_symmetry.space_group_name_H-M   'P 1'
#
loop_
_entity.id
_entity.type
_entity.pdbx_description
1 polymer ?
#
loop_
_entity_poly.entity_id
_entity_poly.type
_entity_poly.pdbx_seq_one_letter_code
_entity_poly.pdbx_strand_id
1 'polypeptide(L)'
;HDIWSTPVSPKVYVDVGIAIFGTKFLKIIERYPPEGSGDQRHLLARLATQWIFACPTRVFARNTATYSYVFGYPLQTNGTFNSSGCEGHTCHGDELVFLFEAF
;
A
#
# COMPACT_ATOMS: atom_id res chain seq x y z
N HIS A 1 0.17 -12.64 4.75
CA HIS A 1 0.24 -14.02 4.28
C HIS A 1 -0.96 -14.49 3.46
N ASP A 2 -2.02 -13.68 3.23
CA ASP A 2 -3.30 -14.29 2.75
C ASP A 2 -3.73 -14.04 1.29
N ILE A 3 -2.90 -13.48 0.40
CA ILE A 3 -3.21 -13.47 -1.06
C ILE A 3 -2.07 -14.04 -1.90
N TRP A 4 -0.81 -13.80 -1.50
CA TRP A 4 0.37 -14.31 -2.19
C TRP A 4 1.08 -15.33 -1.32
N SER A 5 0.89 -16.62 -1.64
CA SER A 5 1.53 -17.75 -0.94
C SER A 5 3.02 -17.90 -1.26
N THR A 6 3.49 -17.26 -2.33
CA THR A 6 4.90 -17.25 -2.76
C THR A 6 5.41 -15.82 -2.97
N PRO A 7 6.74 -15.59 -2.94
CA PRO A 7 7.33 -14.32 -3.35
C PRO A 7 6.83 -13.87 -4.72
N VAL A 8 6.59 -12.58 -4.89
CA VAL A 8 6.15 -12.00 -6.17
C VAL A 8 7.38 -11.69 -7.00
N SER A 9 7.51 -12.30 -8.19
CA SER A 9 8.61 -12.00 -9.10
C SER A 9 8.41 -10.67 -9.85
N PRO A 10 9.46 -10.07 -10.44
CA PRO A 10 9.32 -8.90 -11.31
C PRO A 10 8.32 -9.08 -12.45
N LYS A 11 8.21 -10.29 -13.00
CA LYS A 11 7.22 -10.59 -14.03
C LYS A 11 5.80 -10.50 -13.49
N VAL A 12 5.53 -11.12 -12.35
CA VAL A 12 4.20 -11.08 -11.72
C VAL A 12 3.83 -9.65 -11.31
N TYR A 13 4.79 -8.86 -10.82
CA TYR A 13 4.60 -7.43 -10.55
C TYR A 13 4.10 -6.68 -11.79
N VAL A 14 4.74 -6.90 -12.94
CA VAL A 14 4.36 -6.29 -14.23
C VAL A 14 2.98 -6.78 -14.66
N ASP A 15 2.72 -8.08 -14.61
CA ASP A 15 1.44 -8.67 -15.01
C ASP A 15 0.27 -8.11 -14.19
N VAL A 16 0.45 -7.98 -12.86
CA VAL A 16 -0.54 -7.35 -11.95
C VAL A 16 -0.76 -5.89 -12.31
N GLY A 17 0.32 -5.14 -12.57
CA GLY A 17 0.22 -3.75 -12.99
C GLY A 17 -0.55 -3.57 -14.30
N ILE A 18 -0.30 -4.40 -15.31
CA ILE A 18 -1.04 -4.39 -16.57
C ILE A 18 -2.51 -4.75 -16.34
N ALA A 19 -2.80 -5.74 -15.49
CA ALA A 19 -4.17 -6.15 -15.19
C ALA A 19 -4.99 -5.01 -14.54
N ILE A 20 -4.37 -4.20 -13.67
CA ILE A 20 -5.05 -3.11 -12.96
C ILE A 20 -5.14 -1.84 -13.83
N PHE A 21 -4.06 -1.48 -14.51
CA PHE A 21 -3.93 -0.16 -15.16
C PHE A 21 -4.00 -0.21 -16.69
N GLY A 22 -4.04 -1.40 -17.29
CA GLY A 22 -4.01 -1.59 -18.73
C GLY A 22 -2.78 -0.94 -19.38
N THR A 23 -2.98 -0.28 -20.53
CA THR A 23 -1.91 0.41 -21.26
C THR A 23 -1.28 1.57 -20.49
N LYS A 24 -1.98 2.13 -19.50
CA LYS A 24 -1.42 3.21 -18.65
C LYS A 24 -0.29 2.70 -17.76
N PHE A 25 -0.20 1.39 -17.53
CA PHE A 25 0.87 0.81 -16.73
C PHE A 25 2.26 1.10 -17.29
N LEU A 26 2.41 1.25 -18.61
CA LEU A 26 3.69 1.58 -19.24
C LEU A 26 4.31 2.87 -18.71
N LYS A 27 3.49 3.86 -18.31
CA LYS A 27 3.98 5.09 -17.66
C LYS A 27 4.15 4.94 -16.15
N ILE A 28 3.35 4.08 -15.53
CA ILE A 28 3.39 3.83 -14.09
C ILE A 28 4.68 3.09 -13.73
N ILE A 29 5.09 2.11 -14.54
CA ILE A 29 6.30 1.32 -14.30
C ILE A 29 7.58 2.15 -14.41
N GLU A 30 7.58 3.23 -15.20
CA GLU A 30 8.71 4.18 -15.22
C GLU A 30 8.92 4.86 -13.86
N ARG A 31 7.83 5.08 -13.10
CA ARG A 31 7.90 5.70 -11.76
C ARG A 31 8.02 4.68 -10.63
N TYR A 32 7.49 3.49 -10.83
CA TYR A 32 7.49 2.38 -9.87
C TYR A 32 8.05 1.11 -10.53
N PRO A 33 9.34 1.11 -10.91
CA PRO A 33 9.96 -0.06 -11.54
C PRO A 33 10.11 -1.19 -10.51
N PRO A 34 10.11 -2.47 -10.94
CA PRO A 34 10.54 -3.57 -10.09
C PRO A 34 12.01 -3.40 -9.67
N GLU A 35 12.37 -3.89 -8.49
CA GLU A 35 13.72 -3.79 -7.94
C GLU A 35 14.40 -5.16 -7.90
N GLY A 36 15.50 -5.30 -8.65
CA GLY A 36 16.26 -6.55 -8.74
C GLY A 36 15.43 -7.75 -9.18
N SER A 37 15.83 -8.94 -8.74
CA SER A 37 15.13 -10.22 -8.98
C SER A 37 14.39 -10.76 -7.77
N GLY A 38 14.36 -9.99 -6.67
CA GLY A 38 13.79 -10.39 -5.38
C GLY A 38 12.26 -10.31 -5.32
N ASP A 39 11.74 -10.36 -4.10
CA ASP A 39 10.31 -10.29 -3.83
C ASP A 39 9.75 -8.86 -3.97
N GLN A 40 8.81 -8.69 -4.89
CA GLN A 40 8.23 -7.40 -5.25
C GLN A 40 6.99 -7.02 -4.44
N ARG A 41 6.59 -7.81 -3.43
CA ARG A 41 5.39 -7.52 -2.61
C ARG A 41 5.42 -6.13 -1.97
N HIS A 42 6.58 -5.67 -1.51
CA HIS A 42 6.75 -4.35 -0.92
C HIS A 42 6.51 -3.21 -1.94
N LEU A 43 6.91 -3.39 -3.21
CA LEU A 43 6.64 -2.43 -4.28
C LEU A 43 5.17 -2.44 -4.68
N LEU A 44 4.52 -3.62 -4.73
CA LEU A 44 3.07 -3.69 -4.95
C LEU A 44 2.32 -2.95 -3.83
N ALA A 45 2.70 -3.16 -2.57
CA ALA A 45 2.12 -2.45 -1.43
C ALA A 45 2.31 -0.94 -1.58
N ARG A 46 3.52 -0.48 -1.93
CA ARG A 46 3.79 0.95 -2.18
C ARG A 46 2.93 1.51 -3.30
N LEU A 47 2.83 0.81 -4.43
CA LEU A 47 2.02 1.23 -5.58
C LEU A 47 0.53 1.30 -5.21
N ALA A 48 0.01 0.29 -4.52
CA ALA A 48 -1.35 0.26 -4.03
C ALA A 48 -1.63 1.41 -3.05
N THR A 49 -0.73 1.66 -2.10
CA THR A 49 -0.86 2.78 -1.14
C THR A 49 -0.91 4.12 -1.85
N GLN A 50 -0.06 4.33 -2.88
CA GLN A 50 -0.10 5.56 -3.67
C GLN A 50 -1.39 5.69 -4.48
N TRP A 51 -1.82 4.61 -5.14
CA TRP A 51 -2.98 4.64 -6.04
C TRP A 51 -4.31 4.77 -5.30
N ILE A 52 -4.53 3.94 -4.28
CA ILE A 52 -5.83 3.82 -3.60
C ILE A 52 -6.01 4.93 -2.56
N PHE A 53 -4.96 5.26 -1.81
CA PHE A 53 -5.07 6.14 -0.64
C PHE A 53 -4.39 7.49 -0.85
N ALA A 54 -3.08 7.52 -1.08
CA ALA A 54 -2.32 8.75 -0.94
C ALA A 54 -2.54 9.76 -2.08
N CYS A 55 -2.55 9.32 -3.35
CA CYS A 55 -2.80 10.22 -4.49
C CYS A 55 -4.21 10.83 -4.44
N PRO A 56 -5.30 10.06 -4.27
CA PRO A 56 -6.64 10.62 -4.15
C PRO A 56 -6.76 11.63 -3.00
N THR A 57 -6.24 11.33 -1.82
CA THR A 57 -6.24 12.26 -0.67
C THR A 57 -5.51 13.56 -1.00
N ARG A 58 -4.35 13.50 -1.67
CA ARG A 58 -3.63 14.72 -2.09
C ARG A 58 -4.40 15.52 -3.13
N VAL A 59 -5.08 14.86 -4.07
CA VAL A 59 -5.91 15.56 -5.06
C VAL A 59 -7.07 16.27 -4.36
N PHE A 60 -7.74 15.60 -3.42
CA PHE A 60 -8.79 16.21 -2.61
C PHE A 60 -8.26 17.41 -1.81
N ALA A 61 -7.21 17.23 -1.02
CA ALA A 61 -6.65 18.25 -0.14
C ALA A 61 -6.16 19.52 -0.89
N ARG A 62 -5.74 19.40 -2.16
CA ARG A 62 -5.36 20.56 -2.99
C ARG A 62 -6.54 21.46 -3.35
N ASN A 63 -7.76 20.94 -3.31
CA ASN A 63 -8.96 21.64 -3.76
C ASN A 63 -9.85 22.10 -2.61
N THR A 64 -9.42 21.94 -1.35
CA THR A 64 -10.20 22.35 -0.18
C THR A 64 -9.30 22.73 1.00
N ALA A 65 -9.71 23.73 1.79
CA ALA A 65 -9.03 24.11 3.01
C ALA A 65 -9.20 22.98 4.05
N THR A 66 -8.18 22.12 4.15
CA THR A 66 -8.21 20.91 4.99
C THR A 66 -6.88 20.70 5.69
N TYR A 67 -6.95 20.04 6.85
CA TYR A 67 -5.78 19.45 7.48
C TYR A 67 -5.66 18.00 7.02
N SER A 68 -4.44 17.58 6.68
CA SER A 68 -4.13 16.21 6.29
C SER A 68 -3.08 15.65 7.24
N TYR A 69 -3.20 14.36 7.57
CA TYR A 69 -2.22 13.64 8.39
C TYR A 69 -1.80 12.33 7.71
N VAL A 70 -0.68 11.78 8.17
CA VAL A 70 -0.23 10.43 7.83
C VAL A 70 0.05 9.73 9.14
N PHE A 71 -0.64 8.62 9.39
CA PHE A 71 -0.37 7.76 10.52
C PHE A 71 0.80 6.83 10.19
N GLY A 72 1.77 6.71 11.10
CA GLY A 72 3.03 5.99 10.84
C GLY A 72 3.57 5.21 12.03
N TYR A 73 2.72 4.93 13.03
CA TYR A 73 3.09 4.10 14.16
C TYR A 73 2.73 2.64 13.84
N PRO A 74 3.69 1.71 13.71
CA PRO A 74 3.40 0.31 13.40
C PRO A 74 2.87 -0.41 14.64
N LEU A 75 1.81 -1.19 14.48
CA LEU A 75 1.31 -2.05 15.56
C LEU A 75 2.19 -3.30 15.66
N GLN A 76 2.65 -3.60 16.88
CA GLN A 76 3.47 -4.80 17.15
C GLN A 76 2.63 -6.06 17.39
N THR A 77 1.32 -5.91 17.59
CA THR A 77 0.43 -7.02 17.89
C THR A 77 -0.46 -7.35 16.69
N ASN A 78 -0.81 -8.64 16.57
CA ASN A 78 -1.87 -9.12 15.67
C ASN A 78 -3.24 -8.69 16.23
N GLY A 79 -3.49 -7.38 16.33
CA GLY A 79 -4.81 -6.84 16.67
C GLY A 79 -5.83 -7.18 15.59
N THR A 80 -7.11 -7.04 15.89
CA THR A 80 -8.25 -7.48 15.06
C THR A 80 -8.28 -6.87 13.64
N PHE A 81 -7.56 -5.76 13.41
CA PHE A 81 -7.41 -5.10 12.10
C PHE A 81 -6.12 -5.46 11.35
N ASN A 82 -5.20 -6.18 12.00
CA ASN A 82 -3.92 -6.57 11.44
C ASN A 82 -4.09 -7.83 10.57
N SER A 83 -4.21 -7.63 9.26
CA SER A 83 -4.11 -8.72 8.29
C SER A 83 -2.68 -9.26 8.25
N SER A 84 -2.52 -10.57 8.08
CA SER A 84 -1.22 -11.20 7.99
C SER A 84 -0.28 -10.46 7.01
N GLY A 85 0.89 -10.01 7.47
CA GLY A 85 1.86 -9.25 6.66
C GLY A 85 1.97 -7.75 6.98
N CYS A 86 1.26 -7.24 7.97
CA CYS A 86 1.42 -5.88 8.48
C CYS A 86 2.32 -5.79 9.73
N GLU A 87 2.87 -6.90 10.21
CA GLU A 87 3.81 -6.90 11.33
C GLU A 87 5.02 -5.98 11.04
N GLY A 88 5.29 -5.08 12.00
CA GLY A 88 6.36 -4.08 11.87
C GLY A 88 6.08 -2.96 10.85
N HIS A 89 4.87 -2.88 10.29
CA HIS A 89 4.45 -1.86 9.33
C HIS A 89 3.16 -1.18 9.79
N THR A 90 2.87 0.01 9.26
CA THR A 90 1.56 0.64 9.38
C THR A 90 0.70 0.26 8.19
N CYS A 91 -0.47 -0.30 8.47
CA CYS A 91 -1.47 -0.73 7.51
C CYS A 91 -2.76 0.10 7.61
N HIS A 92 -3.66 -0.13 6.66
CA HIS A 92 -4.91 0.59 6.57
C HIS A 92 -5.81 0.31 7.78
N GLY A 93 -6.13 1.35 8.56
CA GLY A 93 -7.00 1.26 9.73
C GLY A 93 -6.27 1.05 11.06
N ASP A 94 -4.93 0.98 11.06
CA ASP A 94 -4.15 0.83 12.29
C ASP A 94 -4.31 2.00 13.25
N GLU A 95 -4.70 3.18 12.76
CA GLU A 95 -4.97 4.34 13.59
C GLU A 95 -6.25 4.22 14.42
N LEU A 96 -7.19 3.34 14.01
CA LEU A 96 -8.53 3.30 14.58
C LEU A 96 -8.53 2.88 16.05
N VAL A 97 -7.62 1.98 16.45
CA VAL A 97 -7.50 1.55 17.85
C VAL A 97 -7.07 2.69 18.78
N PHE A 98 -6.30 3.67 18.28
CA PHE A 98 -5.96 4.88 19.02
C PHE A 98 -7.11 5.87 19.08
N LEU A 99 -7.86 6.01 17.97
CA LEU A 99 -8.99 6.94 17.89
C LEU A 99 -10.16 6.51 18.78
N PHE A 100 -10.43 5.21 18.85
CA PHE A 100 -11.57 4.65 19.59
C PHE A 100 -11.20 4.07 20.95
N GLU A 101 -9.95 4.24 21.39
CA GLU A 101 -9.46 3.72 22.68
C GLU A 101 -9.72 2.20 22.83
N ALA A 102 -9.47 1.44 21.76
CA ALA A 102 -9.86 0.03 21.63
C ALA A 102 -8.68 -0.94 21.75
N PHE A 103 -7.66 -0.58 22.54
CA PHE A 103 -6.55 -1.46 22.91
C PHE A 103 -6.90 -2.42 24.05
#